data_AF-A0A3C1TMV4-F1
#
_entry.id   AF-A0A3C1TMV4-F1
#
_cell.length_a   1.000
_cell.length_b   1.000
_cell.length_c   1.000
_cell.angle_alpha   90.00
_cell.angle_beta   90.00
_cell.angle_gamma   90.00
#
_symmetry.space_group_name_H-M   'P 1'
#
loop_
_entity.id
_entity.type
_entity.pdbx_description
1 polymer ?
#
loop_
_entity_poly.entity_id
_entity_poly.type
_entity_poly.pdbx_seq_one_letter_code
_entity_poly.pdbx_strand_id
1 'polypeptide(L)'
;MRTNFEGGSAPVIEQGANLEKKDSKDPIDALLEYLQLAATMYDHLSFWKSKGDKKIRSLVRDADDDRGREYPYTISTSDEIKDKTTSLELSIDMSVGFLAILIKRLLKSDDLSQLLEDKFGKKVRSLNQAKDIARELIEPFYDQYSRHLRANGGKGKRTRDAMSSDESAWDVAAIDVPSGVDIMDNDKLQVLQNQRKSFEELVKKLSLLPGPHQKFAKLLAEGQGTAQDVNLLLNSYAFGNNKGSLDFGKLDFVWEQEDLKKLMDLITKVTEFNEEIQQKLGIEIPFKPECASLEQAREIMAENFYGSAQIKKAFGFEVPASEIPDIPYSPAELQRAKALGERLVLRVSTDDSGQYLTMKKIIELAQPRLIDDYKLQLYNVDRHQMEDFYQTNFLKTEWRLISGSFVAGSTNQNYLHQTRLLRDHLKALDFLSKKEESDCSDEILQQLSEQMGVDWNKQEIIDQNKYTANWREVTRKIVELLINQNHRRTPSEIIYDWVLEFSRTKDIGLFKKNFDWTSCLSSSGHLVYIGCFVSDGMSVDGSDPNDSDNNIGVVSQR
;
A
#
# COMPACT_ATOMS: atom_id res chain seq x y z
N MET A 1 44.05 -50.83 28.02
CA MET A 1 42.69 -50.27 27.98
C MET A 1 42.45 -49.56 29.30
N ARG A 2 42.77 -48.27 29.38
CA ARG A 2 42.64 -47.46 30.59
C ARG A 2 42.01 -46.13 30.23
N THR A 3 41.06 -45.76 31.07
CA THR A 3 40.34 -44.50 31.26
C THR A 3 41.24 -43.26 31.21
N ASN A 4 40.68 -42.09 30.88
CA ASN A 4 40.86 -40.87 31.69
C ASN A 4 39.88 -39.74 31.36
N PHE A 5 39.65 -38.98 32.44
CA PHE A 5 38.75 -37.87 32.71
C PHE A 5 39.29 -36.51 32.22
N GLU A 6 38.35 -35.58 32.06
CA GLU A 6 38.35 -34.12 32.34
C GLU A 6 39.64 -33.26 32.29
N GLY A 7 39.46 -32.06 31.72
CA GLY A 7 39.85 -30.82 32.44
C GLY A 7 40.98 -29.97 31.85
N GLY A 8 40.59 -28.88 31.18
CA GLY A 8 41.07 -27.53 31.48
C GLY A 8 42.49 -27.08 31.06
N SER A 9 42.49 -25.92 30.39
CA SER A 9 43.49 -24.82 30.42
C SER A 9 44.40 -24.68 29.18
N ALA A 10 44.28 -23.50 28.57
CA ALA A 10 45.04 -22.91 27.47
C ALA A 10 46.57 -23.02 27.64
N PRO A 11 47.40 -22.92 26.58
CA PRO A 11 47.52 -21.71 25.74
C PRO A 11 47.75 -22.01 24.24
N VAL A 12 47.58 -21.04 23.33
CA VAL A 12 48.50 -20.79 22.19
C VAL A 12 48.15 -19.42 21.62
N ILE A 13 49.13 -18.51 21.68
CA ILE A 13 49.27 -17.36 20.79
C ILE A 13 49.77 -17.93 19.47
N GLU A 14 48.97 -17.87 18.40
CA GLU A 14 49.49 -17.88 17.05
C GLU A 14 48.82 -16.77 16.24
N GLN A 15 49.67 -15.83 15.86
CA GLN A 15 49.41 -14.83 14.84
C GLN A 15 49.28 -15.52 13.48
N GLY A 16 48.37 -15.03 12.65
CA GLY A 16 48.52 -15.08 11.20
C GLY A 16 47.70 -16.16 10.48
N ALA A 17 46.49 -15.81 10.08
CA ALA A 17 45.98 -16.22 8.77
C ALA A 17 45.00 -15.16 8.28
N ASN A 18 45.46 -14.41 7.27
CA ASN A 18 44.67 -13.50 6.45
C ASN A 18 43.37 -14.18 6.00
N LEU A 19 42.24 -13.57 6.35
CA LEU A 19 41.12 -13.46 5.43
C LEU A 19 41.12 -12.01 4.95
N GLU A 20 41.78 -11.81 3.82
CA GLU A 20 41.78 -10.57 3.06
C GLU A 20 40.34 -10.10 2.88
N LYS A 21 40.01 -8.98 3.53
CA LYS A 21 38.86 -8.15 3.19
C LYS A 21 39.06 -7.68 1.75
N LYS A 22 38.37 -8.32 0.81
CA LYS A 22 38.26 -7.81 -0.55
C LYS A 22 37.02 -6.92 -0.61
N ASP A 23 37.31 -5.63 -0.84
CA ASP A 23 36.44 -4.50 -1.22
C ASP A 23 36.34 -3.39 -0.16
N SER A 24 37.38 -2.56 -0.07
CA SER A 24 37.21 -1.19 0.42
C SER A 24 36.91 -0.26 -0.77
N LYS A 25 35.67 -0.31 -1.27
CA LYS A 25 35.13 0.87 -1.98
C LYS A 25 35.03 2.01 -0.96
N ASP A 26 35.26 3.25 -1.40
CA ASP A 26 35.03 4.43 -0.56
C ASP A 26 33.59 4.35 0.00
N PRO A 27 33.35 4.54 1.31
CA PRO A 27 32.01 4.56 1.88
C PRO A 27 31.02 5.42 1.09
N ILE A 28 31.48 6.51 0.47
CA ILE A 28 30.67 7.41 -0.34
C ILE A 28 30.27 6.77 -1.69
N ASP A 29 31.18 6.06 -2.34
CA ASP A 29 30.91 5.36 -3.61
C ASP A 29 29.85 4.26 -3.41
N ALA A 30 29.92 3.55 -2.29
CA ALA A 30 28.91 2.54 -1.93
C ALA A 30 27.53 3.17 -1.72
N LEU A 31 27.44 4.28 -0.99
CA LEU A 31 26.17 5.01 -0.78
C LEU A 31 25.59 5.52 -2.10
N LEU A 32 26.44 5.98 -3.02
CA LEU A 32 26.03 6.44 -4.34
C LEU A 32 25.48 5.27 -5.19
N GLU A 33 26.14 4.12 -5.19
CA GLU A 33 25.66 2.91 -5.87
C GLU A 33 24.30 2.46 -5.34
N TYR A 34 24.11 2.49 -4.02
CA TYR A 34 22.83 2.16 -3.39
C TYR A 34 21.72 3.13 -3.73
N LEU A 35 21.99 4.44 -3.73
CA LEU A 35 21.02 5.46 -4.12
C LEU A 35 20.52 5.23 -5.55
N GLN A 36 21.45 4.90 -6.43
CA GLN A 36 21.23 4.68 -7.83
C GLN A 36 20.41 3.41 -8.12
N LEU A 37 20.78 2.31 -7.48
CA LEU A 37 20.05 1.04 -7.59
C LEU A 37 18.63 1.22 -7.05
N ALA A 38 18.48 1.88 -5.89
CA ALA A 38 17.19 2.16 -5.29
C ALA A 38 16.30 3.00 -6.19
N ALA A 39 16.84 4.08 -6.77
CA ALA A 39 16.09 4.96 -7.68
C ALA A 39 15.63 4.25 -8.96
N THR A 40 16.47 3.37 -9.51
CA THR A 40 16.13 2.58 -10.72
C THR A 40 14.97 1.62 -10.43
N MET A 41 15.06 0.85 -9.34
CA MET A 41 13.99 -0.07 -8.95
C MET A 41 12.70 0.70 -8.60
N TYR A 42 12.84 1.88 -7.97
CA TYR A 42 11.72 2.72 -7.59
C TYR A 42 10.94 3.20 -8.82
N ASP A 43 11.63 3.69 -9.85
CA ASP A 43 10.99 4.18 -11.07
C ASP A 43 10.26 3.04 -11.81
N HIS A 44 10.89 1.86 -11.90
CA HIS A 44 10.28 0.68 -12.54
C HIS A 44 9.02 0.21 -11.80
N LEU A 45 9.08 0.07 -10.48
CA LEU A 45 7.91 -0.37 -9.71
C LEU A 45 6.82 0.70 -9.63
N SER A 46 7.19 1.99 -9.57
CA SER A 46 6.24 3.10 -9.61
C SER A 46 5.47 3.14 -10.93
N PHE A 47 6.12 2.78 -12.04
CA PHE A 47 5.44 2.59 -13.32
C PHE A 47 4.36 1.50 -13.21
N TRP A 48 4.68 0.33 -12.67
CA TRP A 48 3.72 -0.75 -12.49
C TRP A 48 2.58 -0.38 -11.54
N LYS A 49 2.89 0.25 -10.40
CA LYS A 49 1.91 0.82 -9.47
C LYS A 49 0.94 1.79 -10.17
N SER A 50 1.43 2.60 -11.11
CA SER A 50 0.58 3.54 -11.87
C SER A 50 -0.39 2.88 -12.85
N LYS A 51 -0.17 1.62 -13.23
CA LYS A 51 -1.04 0.88 -14.16
C LYS A 51 -2.34 0.39 -13.51
N GLY A 52 -2.34 0.21 -12.19
CA GLY A 52 -3.48 -0.20 -11.37
C GLY A 52 -4.02 -1.62 -11.62
N ASP A 53 -5.00 -2.01 -10.81
CA ASP A 53 -5.63 -3.34 -10.74
C ASP A 53 -5.95 -3.94 -12.11
N LYS A 54 -6.63 -3.19 -12.99
CA LYS A 54 -7.08 -3.73 -14.29
C LYS A 54 -5.93 -4.29 -15.13
N LYS A 55 -4.75 -3.66 -15.11
CA LYS A 55 -3.60 -4.08 -15.92
C LYS A 55 -2.79 -5.19 -15.25
N ILE A 56 -2.63 -5.12 -13.92
CA ILE A 56 -1.94 -6.16 -13.15
C ILE A 56 -2.77 -7.45 -13.20
N ARG A 57 -4.10 -7.36 -13.10
CA ARG A 57 -5.01 -8.50 -13.23
C ARG A 57 -4.98 -9.12 -14.63
N SER A 58 -4.87 -8.32 -15.69
CA SER A 58 -4.68 -8.83 -17.05
C SER A 58 -3.38 -9.62 -17.13
N LEU A 59 -2.27 -9.07 -16.64
CA LEU A 59 -0.97 -9.71 -16.65
C LEU A 59 -0.97 -11.05 -15.89
N VAL A 60 -1.62 -11.10 -14.73
CA VAL A 60 -1.78 -12.34 -13.94
C VAL A 60 -2.63 -13.37 -14.69
N ARG A 61 -3.73 -12.93 -15.33
CA ARG A 61 -4.61 -13.81 -16.10
C ARG A 61 -3.93 -14.37 -17.34
N ASP A 62 -3.28 -13.52 -18.13
CA ASP A 62 -2.62 -13.91 -19.38
C ASP A 62 -1.51 -14.95 -19.08
N ALA A 63 -0.75 -14.74 -17.99
CA ALA A 63 0.26 -15.69 -17.55
C ALA A 63 -0.30 -17.04 -17.05
N ASP A 64 -1.52 -17.02 -16.52
CA ASP A 64 -2.21 -18.21 -16.02
C ASP A 64 -2.86 -19.00 -17.17
N ASP A 65 -3.46 -18.30 -18.14
CA ASP A 65 -3.99 -18.87 -19.38
C ASP A 65 -2.87 -19.54 -20.20
N ASP A 66 -1.69 -18.91 -20.27
CA ASP A 66 -0.49 -19.50 -20.89
C ASP A 66 -0.06 -20.81 -20.21
N ARG A 67 -0.09 -20.85 -18.86
CA ARG A 67 0.16 -22.10 -18.10
C ARG A 67 -0.90 -23.15 -18.37
N GLY A 68 -2.16 -22.74 -18.52
CA GLY A 68 -3.27 -23.60 -18.90
C GLY A 68 -3.11 -24.23 -20.29
N ARG A 69 -2.48 -23.51 -21.24
CA ARG A 69 -2.16 -24.06 -22.57
C ARG A 69 -1.11 -25.17 -22.52
N GLU A 70 -0.17 -25.09 -21.59
CA GLU A 70 0.88 -26.10 -21.39
C GLU A 70 0.39 -27.25 -20.48
N TYR A 71 -0.44 -26.93 -19.48
CA TYR A 71 -1.00 -27.86 -18.49
C TYR A 71 -2.49 -27.55 -18.20
N PRO A 72 -3.45 -28.17 -18.92
CA PRO A 72 -4.88 -27.82 -18.88
C PRO A 72 -5.57 -27.90 -17.51
N TYR A 73 -4.98 -28.63 -16.55
CA TYR A 73 -5.52 -28.80 -15.20
C TYR A 73 -5.02 -27.77 -14.18
N THR A 74 -4.29 -26.73 -14.63
CA THR A 74 -3.63 -25.74 -13.76
C THR A 74 -4.21 -24.32 -13.85
N ILE A 75 -5.30 -24.13 -14.59
CA ILE A 75 -5.97 -22.84 -14.73
C ILE A 75 -6.60 -22.46 -13.39
N SER A 76 -6.24 -21.28 -12.92
CA SER A 76 -6.71 -20.70 -11.66
C SER A 76 -8.15 -20.23 -11.76
N THR A 77 -8.86 -20.26 -10.65
CA THR A 77 -10.21 -19.69 -10.55
C THR A 77 -10.19 -18.15 -10.63
N SER A 78 -11.35 -17.52 -10.87
CA SER A 78 -11.45 -16.05 -10.91
C SER A 78 -11.06 -15.39 -9.59
N ASP A 79 -11.37 -16.06 -8.48
CA ASP A 79 -11.01 -15.63 -7.13
C ASP A 79 -9.52 -15.81 -6.86
N GLU A 80 -8.91 -16.94 -7.27
CA GLU A 80 -7.46 -17.13 -7.18
C GLU A 80 -6.68 -16.09 -8.00
N ILE A 81 -7.15 -15.72 -9.20
CA ILE A 81 -6.55 -14.63 -10.00
C ILE A 81 -6.66 -13.30 -9.23
N LYS A 82 -7.79 -13.03 -8.58
CA LYS A 82 -8.00 -11.82 -7.79
C LYS A 82 -7.08 -11.79 -6.56
N ASP A 83 -6.89 -12.91 -5.88
CA ASP A 83 -6.00 -13.04 -4.73
C ASP A 83 -4.53 -12.86 -5.12
N LYS A 84 -4.10 -13.52 -6.21
CA LYS A 84 -2.76 -13.34 -6.80
C LYS A 84 -2.51 -11.89 -7.21
N THR A 85 -3.51 -11.24 -7.82
CA THR A 85 -3.44 -9.81 -8.20
C THR A 85 -3.26 -8.95 -6.96
N THR A 86 -4.09 -9.14 -5.94
CA THR A 86 -4.04 -8.37 -4.68
C THR A 86 -2.71 -8.54 -3.96
N SER A 87 -2.19 -9.77 -3.90
CA SER A 87 -0.88 -10.08 -3.31
C SER A 87 0.27 -9.41 -4.06
N LEU A 88 0.22 -9.40 -5.39
CA LEU A 88 1.21 -8.74 -6.23
C LEU A 88 1.16 -7.21 -6.08
N GLU A 89 -0.03 -6.62 -6.04
CA GLU A 89 -0.21 -5.19 -5.78
C GLU A 89 0.39 -4.78 -4.43
N LEU A 90 0.10 -5.54 -3.38
CA LEU A 90 0.67 -5.30 -2.05
C LEU A 90 2.20 -5.36 -2.10
N SER A 91 2.77 -6.35 -2.79
CA SER A 91 4.22 -6.51 -2.94
C SER A 91 4.89 -5.34 -3.68
N ILE A 92 4.24 -4.84 -4.74
CA ILE A 92 4.69 -3.64 -5.46
C ILE A 92 4.62 -2.42 -4.54
N ASP A 93 3.50 -2.23 -3.84
CA ASP A 93 3.30 -1.07 -2.96
C ASP A 93 4.30 -1.03 -1.81
N MET A 94 4.56 -2.18 -1.18
CA MET A 94 5.58 -2.32 -0.14
C MET A 94 6.97 -1.99 -0.69
N SER A 95 7.35 -2.56 -1.83
CA SER A 95 8.64 -2.33 -2.47
C SER A 95 8.85 -0.85 -2.83
N VAL A 96 7.84 -0.19 -3.41
CA VAL A 96 7.89 1.25 -3.74
C VAL A 96 8.04 2.09 -2.46
N GLY A 97 7.30 1.76 -1.40
CA GLY A 97 7.37 2.44 -0.11
C GLY A 97 8.76 2.35 0.52
N PHE A 98 9.30 1.13 0.60
CA PHE A 98 10.66 0.87 1.08
C PHE A 98 11.70 1.71 0.33
N LEU A 99 11.68 1.65 -1.00
CA LEU A 99 12.65 2.35 -1.84
C LEU A 99 12.56 3.88 -1.68
N ALA A 100 11.34 4.43 -1.57
CA ALA A 100 11.16 5.86 -1.32
C ALA A 100 11.81 6.32 0.00
N ILE A 101 11.63 5.53 1.06
CA ILE A 101 12.23 5.80 2.38
C ILE A 101 13.74 5.69 2.31
N LEU A 102 14.26 4.63 1.67
CA LEU A 102 15.70 4.41 1.51
C LEU A 102 16.36 5.55 0.74
N ILE A 103 15.82 5.93 -0.43
CA ILE A 103 16.33 7.06 -1.24
C ILE A 103 16.40 8.34 -0.40
N LYS A 104 15.34 8.63 0.36
CA LYS A 104 15.28 9.80 1.24
C LYS A 104 16.32 9.75 2.37
N ARG A 105 16.60 8.57 2.93
CA ARG A 105 17.64 8.39 3.95
C ARG A 105 19.04 8.55 3.36
N LEU A 106 19.31 7.93 2.21
CA LEU A 106 20.60 8.04 1.52
C LEU A 106 20.92 9.49 1.14
N LEU A 107 19.96 10.22 0.56
CA LEU A 107 20.12 11.65 0.23
C LEU A 107 20.27 12.57 1.46
N LYS A 108 20.00 12.06 2.67
CA LYS A 108 20.22 12.77 3.93
C LYS A 108 21.53 12.40 4.63
N SER A 109 22.26 11.40 4.13
CA SER A 109 23.60 11.08 4.65
C SER A 109 24.50 12.30 4.54
N ASP A 110 25.20 12.67 5.61
CA ASP A 110 26.04 13.87 5.65
C ASP A 110 27.12 13.81 4.56
N ASP A 111 27.79 12.67 4.40
CA ASP A 111 28.88 12.50 3.43
C ASP A 111 28.37 12.59 1.98
N LEU A 112 27.27 11.90 1.66
CA LEU A 112 26.70 11.92 0.31
C LEU A 112 26.06 13.28 0.01
N SER A 113 25.38 13.88 0.98
CA SER A 113 24.78 15.21 0.83
C SER A 113 25.85 16.26 0.58
N GLN A 114 26.98 16.19 1.29
CA GLN A 114 28.09 17.13 1.10
C GLN A 114 28.74 16.93 -0.28
N LEU A 115 29.00 15.70 -0.71
CA LEU A 115 29.53 15.40 -2.04
C LEU A 115 28.65 16.02 -3.15
N LEU A 116 27.33 15.79 -3.08
CA LEU A 116 26.40 16.32 -4.07
C LEU A 116 26.34 17.85 -4.02
N GLU A 117 26.32 18.44 -2.83
CA GLU A 117 26.32 19.90 -2.67
C GLU A 117 27.60 20.55 -3.23
N ASP A 118 28.77 19.96 -3.00
CA ASP A 118 30.05 20.44 -3.54
C ASP A 118 30.09 20.36 -5.08
N LYS A 119 29.49 19.32 -5.67
CA LYS A 119 29.49 19.10 -7.13
C LYS A 119 28.47 19.97 -7.87
N PHE A 120 27.32 20.25 -7.26
CA PHE A 120 26.19 20.92 -7.91
C PHE A 120 25.91 22.33 -7.37
N GLY A 121 26.55 22.74 -6.26
CA GLY A 121 26.31 24.01 -5.59
C GLY A 121 24.92 24.16 -4.98
N LYS A 122 24.16 23.06 -4.88
CA LYS A 122 22.78 23.00 -4.37
C LYS A 122 22.57 21.68 -3.61
N LYS A 123 21.78 21.71 -2.53
CA LYS A 123 21.39 20.49 -1.79
C LYS A 123 20.43 19.63 -2.61
N VAL A 124 20.73 18.34 -2.72
CA VAL A 124 19.85 17.34 -3.36
C VAL A 124 19.18 16.50 -2.27
N ARG A 125 17.89 16.75 -2.01
CA ARG A 125 17.14 16.11 -0.90
C ARG A 125 16.04 15.16 -1.36
N SER A 126 15.76 15.09 -2.65
CA SER A 126 14.76 14.20 -3.22
C SER A 126 15.13 13.74 -4.62
N LEU A 127 14.53 12.63 -5.05
CA LEU A 127 14.70 12.10 -6.40
C LEU A 127 14.23 13.09 -7.47
N ASN A 128 13.15 13.85 -7.23
CA ASN A 128 12.68 14.86 -8.17
C ASN A 128 13.69 16.00 -8.31
N GLN A 129 14.30 16.47 -7.21
CA GLN A 129 15.34 17.49 -7.27
C GLN A 129 16.57 17.00 -8.06
N ALA A 130 16.97 15.74 -7.87
CA ALA A 130 18.06 15.14 -8.66
C ALA A 130 17.72 15.12 -10.15
N LYS A 131 16.50 14.73 -10.51
CA LYS A 131 16.00 14.72 -11.90
C LYS A 131 15.95 16.13 -12.50
N ASP A 132 15.53 17.13 -11.71
CA ASP A 132 15.49 18.53 -12.13
C ASP A 132 16.89 19.07 -12.43
N ILE A 133 17.86 18.82 -11.54
CA ILE A 133 19.26 19.22 -11.75
C ILE A 133 19.85 18.52 -12.97
N ALA A 134 19.62 17.22 -13.13
CA ALA A 134 20.10 16.50 -14.31
C ALA A 134 19.54 17.07 -15.61
N ARG A 135 18.27 17.44 -15.62
CA ARG A 135 17.61 18.09 -16.76
C ARG A 135 18.21 19.47 -17.06
N GLU A 136 18.42 20.30 -16.03
CA GLU A 136 19.11 21.61 -16.17
C GLU A 136 20.51 21.46 -16.79
N LEU A 137 21.24 20.40 -16.43
CA LEU A 137 22.58 20.13 -16.96
C LEU A 137 22.56 19.66 -18.41
N ILE A 138 21.57 18.86 -18.81
CA ILE A 138 21.48 18.29 -20.16
C ILE A 138 20.99 19.32 -21.19
N GLU A 139 20.09 20.22 -20.79
CA GLU A 139 19.39 21.15 -21.70
C GLU A 139 20.32 21.94 -22.65
N PRO A 140 21.41 22.58 -22.20
CA PRO A 140 22.29 23.34 -23.09
C PRO A 140 22.96 22.48 -24.17
N PHE A 141 23.31 21.24 -23.83
CA PHE A 141 23.94 20.29 -24.75
C PHE A 141 22.92 19.70 -25.72
N TYR A 142 21.71 19.43 -25.25
CA TYR A 142 20.59 19.04 -26.10
C TYR A 142 20.28 20.11 -27.15
N ASP A 143 20.27 21.39 -26.77
CA ASP A 143 20.02 22.51 -27.68
C ASP A 143 21.14 22.68 -28.72
N GLN A 144 22.39 22.43 -28.34
CA GLN A 144 23.51 22.43 -29.27
C GLN A 144 23.39 21.26 -30.26
N TYR A 145 23.17 20.05 -29.74
CA TYR A 145 22.94 18.84 -30.53
C TYR A 145 21.79 19.00 -31.53
N SER A 146 20.64 19.50 -31.06
CA SER A 146 19.45 19.75 -31.89
C SER A 146 19.68 20.79 -32.98
N ARG A 147 20.44 21.86 -32.70
CA ARG A 147 20.79 22.86 -33.71
C ARG A 147 21.70 22.27 -34.79
N HIS A 148 22.67 21.44 -34.39
CA HIS A 148 23.57 20.77 -35.31
C HIS A 148 22.83 19.77 -36.21
N LEU A 149 21.93 18.96 -35.65
CA LEU A 149 21.03 18.07 -36.44
C LEU A 149 20.20 18.86 -37.47
N ARG A 150 19.69 20.05 -37.12
CA ARG A 150 18.93 20.91 -38.05
C ARG A 150 19.81 21.55 -39.13
N ALA A 151 21.06 21.85 -38.84
CA ALA A 151 22.00 22.44 -39.79
C ALA A 151 22.48 21.43 -40.84
N ASN A 152 22.67 20.16 -40.43
CA ASN A 152 23.20 19.10 -41.28
C ASN A 152 22.12 18.19 -41.89
N GLY A 153 20.92 18.15 -41.30
CA GLY A 153 19.74 17.48 -41.85
C GLY A 153 19.11 18.31 -42.97
N GLY A 154 19.58 18.11 -44.21
CA GLY A 154 19.11 18.82 -45.40
C GLY A 154 17.58 18.88 -45.53
N LYS A 155 17.08 20.02 -46.04
CA LYS A 155 15.67 20.24 -46.39
C LYS A 155 15.21 19.16 -47.39
N GLY A 156 14.44 18.19 -46.88
CA GLY A 156 13.55 17.36 -47.69
C GLY A 156 14.11 15.99 -48.08
N LYS A 157 13.96 15.00 -47.19
CA LYS A 157 13.30 13.71 -47.47
C LYS A 157 13.31 12.85 -46.19
N ARG A 158 12.20 12.16 -45.95
CA ARG A 158 12.02 11.15 -44.91
C ARG A 158 12.85 9.90 -45.21
N THR A 159 14.16 9.96 -45.11
CA THR A 159 15.01 8.76 -45.12
C THR A 159 15.72 8.65 -43.78
N ARG A 160 15.27 7.66 -43.01
CA ARG A 160 16.08 6.89 -42.06
C ARG A 160 17.44 6.64 -42.70
N ASP A 161 18.48 7.30 -42.21
CA ASP A 161 19.85 6.81 -42.29
C ASP A 161 20.51 7.13 -40.95
N ALA A 162 20.68 6.07 -40.14
CA ALA A 162 21.35 6.11 -38.85
C ALA A 162 22.80 6.65 -38.93
N MET A 163 23.38 6.66 -40.13
CA MET A 163 24.72 7.21 -40.39
C MET A 163 24.83 8.73 -40.24
N SER A 164 23.73 9.52 -40.34
CA SER A 164 23.82 10.98 -40.11
C SER A 164 23.73 11.40 -38.65
N SER A 165 23.17 10.54 -37.77
CA SER A 165 23.13 10.76 -36.32
C SER A 165 24.41 10.38 -35.61
N ASP A 166 25.19 9.46 -36.19
CA ASP A 166 26.49 9.06 -35.64
C ASP A 166 27.50 10.21 -35.79
N GLU A 167 27.79 10.74 -36.98
CA GLU A 167 28.76 11.86 -37.11
C GLU A 167 28.40 13.11 -36.26
N SER A 168 27.11 13.39 -36.07
CA SER A 168 26.63 14.53 -35.28
C SER A 168 26.61 14.30 -33.76
N ALA A 169 26.55 13.05 -33.29
CA ALA A 169 26.86 12.71 -31.90
C ALA A 169 28.39 12.72 -31.65
N TRP A 170 29.18 12.42 -32.68
CA TRP A 170 30.65 12.40 -32.62
C TRP A 170 31.27 13.81 -32.56
N ASP A 171 30.68 14.84 -33.18
CA ASP A 171 31.19 16.23 -33.04
C ASP A 171 31.11 16.79 -31.61
N VAL A 172 30.28 16.21 -30.73
CA VAL A 172 30.18 16.58 -29.31
C VAL A 172 30.99 15.61 -28.40
N ALA A 173 31.28 14.38 -28.87
CA ALA A 173 31.80 13.29 -28.04
C ALA A 173 33.08 12.56 -28.53
N ALA A 174 33.64 12.85 -29.71
CA ALA A 174 34.67 11.99 -30.31
C ALA A 174 36.07 12.06 -29.67
N ILE A 175 36.68 10.87 -29.57
CA ILE A 175 37.91 10.55 -28.85
C ILE A 175 39.19 10.61 -29.70
N ASP A 176 39.14 10.63 -31.05
CA ASP A 176 40.35 10.74 -31.88
C ASP A 176 40.25 11.78 -32.99
N VAL A 177 41.31 12.59 -33.13
CA VAL A 177 41.53 13.46 -34.29
C VAL A 177 41.87 12.54 -35.48
N PRO A 178 41.19 12.65 -36.64
CA PRO A 178 41.59 11.90 -37.82
C PRO A 178 43.07 12.19 -38.12
N SER A 179 43.91 11.17 -37.97
CA SER A 179 45.32 11.21 -38.32
C SER A 179 45.46 11.34 -39.84
N GLY A 180 45.33 12.56 -40.36
CA GLY A 180 45.47 12.82 -41.78
C GLY A 180 44.91 14.14 -42.33
N VAL A 181 44.32 15.03 -41.52
CA VAL A 181 43.79 16.31 -42.03
C VAL A 181 44.70 17.47 -41.64
N ASP A 182 45.28 18.09 -42.65
CA ASP A 182 46.09 19.31 -42.59
C ASP A 182 45.39 20.42 -41.81
N ILE A 183 46.08 20.89 -40.77
CA ILE A 183 46.00 22.21 -40.12
C ILE A 183 44.58 22.80 -40.04
N MET A 184 43.79 22.32 -39.07
CA MET A 184 42.78 23.20 -38.48
C MET A 184 43.51 24.35 -37.75
N ASP A 185 43.11 25.59 -38.02
CA ASP A 185 43.64 26.77 -37.34
C ASP A 185 43.50 26.63 -35.81
N ASN A 186 44.48 27.14 -35.05
CA ASN A 186 44.68 26.85 -33.62
C ASN A 186 43.42 27.16 -32.78
N ASP A 187 42.67 28.20 -33.18
CA ASP A 187 41.44 28.64 -32.53
C ASP A 187 40.30 27.62 -32.63
N LYS A 188 40.13 26.94 -33.77
CA LYS A 188 39.07 25.93 -33.95
C LYS A 188 39.36 24.67 -33.14
N LEU A 189 40.62 24.26 -33.10
CA LEU A 189 41.07 23.13 -32.28
C LEU A 189 40.84 23.41 -30.79
N GLN A 190 41.13 24.63 -30.32
CA GLN A 190 40.90 25.04 -28.94
C GLN A 190 39.41 25.04 -28.55
N VAL A 191 38.52 25.47 -29.45
CA VAL A 191 37.06 25.45 -29.24
C VAL A 191 36.55 24.01 -29.09
N LEU A 192 36.98 23.10 -29.96
CA LEU A 192 36.61 21.68 -29.88
C LEU A 192 37.11 21.02 -28.58
N GLN A 193 38.35 21.29 -28.18
CA GLN A 193 38.89 20.79 -26.91
C GLN A 193 38.11 21.30 -25.69
N ASN A 194 37.67 22.56 -25.72
CA ASN A 194 36.87 23.14 -24.63
C ASN A 194 35.45 22.55 -24.57
N GLN A 195 34.83 22.28 -25.72
CA GLN A 195 33.53 21.60 -25.80
C GLN A 195 33.63 20.17 -25.25
N ARG A 196 34.69 19.44 -25.62
CA ARG A 196 34.95 18.09 -25.11
C ARG A 196 35.10 18.08 -23.59
N LYS A 197 35.93 18.96 -23.02
CA LYS A 197 36.07 19.08 -21.57
C LYS A 197 34.72 19.38 -20.89
N SER A 198 33.92 20.26 -21.48
CA SER A 198 32.60 20.60 -20.95
C SER A 198 31.63 19.41 -20.98
N PHE A 199 31.68 18.59 -22.04
CA PHE A 199 30.85 17.38 -22.14
C PHE A 199 31.33 16.26 -21.19
N GLU A 200 32.65 16.06 -21.06
CA GLU A 200 33.21 15.14 -20.08
C GLU A 200 32.83 15.54 -18.64
N GLU A 201 32.83 16.84 -18.33
CA GLU A 201 32.34 17.36 -17.05
C GLU A 201 30.84 17.14 -16.85
N LEU A 202 30.03 17.33 -17.89
CA LEU A 202 28.60 17.02 -17.87
C LEU A 202 28.39 15.54 -17.52
N VAL A 203 29.04 14.64 -18.26
CA VAL A 203 28.88 13.18 -18.08
C VAL A 203 29.31 12.76 -16.67
N LYS A 204 30.43 13.28 -16.16
CA LYS A 204 30.89 13.04 -14.78
C LYS A 204 29.92 13.56 -13.72
N LYS A 205 29.24 14.68 -13.98
CA LYS A 205 28.21 15.21 -13.08
C LYS A 205 26.95 14.35 -13.13
N LEU A 206 26.49 14.01 -14.32
CA LEU A 206 25.30 13.20 -14.52
C LEU A 206 25.45 11.78 -13.97
N SER A 207 26.65 11.19 -13.99
CA SER A 207 26.88 9.86 -13.42
C SER A 207 26.70 9.81 -11.89
N LEU A 208 26.67 10.95 -11.21
CA LEU A 208 26.41 11.07 -9.77
C LEU A 208 24.91 11.24 -9.45
N LEU A 209 24.05 11.54 -10.43
CA LEU A 209 22.64 11.79 -10.20
C LEU A 209 21.80 10.56 -10.57
N PRO A 210 20.82 10.17 -9.72
CA PRO A 210 19.86 9.14 -10.10
C PRO A 210 18.87 9.66 -11.16
N GLY A 211 18.48 8.80 -12.10
CA GLY A 211 17.44 9.10 -13.07
C GLY A 211 17.57 8.33 -14.40
N PRO A 212 16.70 8.62 -15.39
CA PRO A 212 16.65 7.88 -16.67
C PRO A 212 17.94 7.98 -17.50
N HIS A 213 18.72 9.04 -17.29
CA HIS A 213 19.99 9.32 -17.96
C HIS A 213 21.16 8.46 -17.44
N GLN A 214 21.02 7.91 -16.24
CA GLN A 214 22.14 7.45 -15.43
C GLN A 214 22.91 6.29 -16.07
N LYS A 215 22.20 5.33 -16.68
CA LYS A 215 22.82 4.19 -17.38
C LYS A 215 23.79 4.67 -18.45
N PHE A 216 23.35 5.63 -19.27
CA PHE A 216 24.14 6.17 -20.37
C PHE A 216 25.28 7.04 -19.86
N ALA A 217 25.03 7.85 -18.83
CA ALA A 217 26.05 8.68 -18.21
C ALA A 217 27.21 7.84 -17.64
N LYS A 218 26.92 6.70 -16.99
CA LYS A 218 27.96 5.79 -16.49
C LYS A 218 28.79 5.18 -17.61
N LEU A 219 28.15 4.60 -18.62
CA LEU A 219 28.85 4.01 -19.78
C LEU A 219 29.78 5.02 -20.44
N LEU A 220 29.31 6.26 -20.63
CA LEU A 220 30.12 7.33 -21.20
C LEU A 220 31.26 7.78 -20.27
N ALA A 221 31.01 7.87 -18.95
CA ALA A 221 32.04 8.24 -17.98
C ALA A 221 33.17 7.20 -17.89
N GLU A 222 32.85 5.93 -18.09
CA GLU A 222 33.77 4.79 -18.05
C GLU A 222 34.49 4.56 -19.40
N GLY A 223 34.19 5.37 -20.43
CA GLY A 223 34.76 5.23 -21.77
C GLY A 223 34.22 4.02 -22.56
N GLN A 224 33.10 3.45 -22.12
CA GLN A 224 32.43 2.30 -22.76
C GLN A 224 31.22 2.70 -23.62
N GLY A 225 30.84 3.98 -23.59
CA GLY A 225 29.66 4.49 -24.29
C GLY A 225 29.85 4.65 -25.79
N THR A 226 28.73 4.56 -26.51
CA THR A 226 28.63 4.72 -27.96
C THR A 226 27.95 6.05 -28.34
N ALA A 227 27.95 6.39 -29.62
CA ALA A 227 27.17 7.52 -30.15
C ALA A 227 25.68 7.40 -29.84
N GLN A 228 25.15 6.17 -29.85
CA GLN A 228 23.77 5.90 -29.46
C GLN A 228 23.53 6.24 -27.98
N ASP A 229 24.49 5.99 -27.09
CA ASP A 229 24.37 6.34 -25.67
C ASP A 229 24.41 7.85 -25.45
N VAL A 230 25.21 8.59 -26.23
CA VAL A 230 25.18 10.07 -26.22
C VAL A 230 23.79 10.58 -26.61
N ASN A 231 23.21 10.01 -27.66
CA ASN A 231 21.87 10.37 -28.11
C ASN A 231 20.81 10.07 -27.03
N LEU A 232 20.87 8.88 -26.43
CA LEU A 232 19.96 8.47 -25.36
C LEU A 232 20.13 9.34 -24.09
N LEU A 233 21.36 9.71 -23.74
CA LEU A 233 21.66 10.62 -22.64
C LEU A 233 20.98 11.98 -22.86
N LEU A 234 21.22 12.61 -24.02
CA LEU A 234 20.70 13.95 -24.32
C LEU A 234 19.17 13.96 -24.44
N ASN A 235 18.57 12.85 -24.86
CA ASN A 235 17.11 12.73 -24.99
C ASN A 235 16.42 12.19 -23.72
N SER A 236 17.16 11.93 -22.63
CA SER A 236 16.61 11.29 -21.43
C SER A 236 15.46 12.04 -20.74
N TYR A 237 15.29 13.33 -21.02
CA TYR A 237 14.23 14.18 -20.44
C TYR A 237 13.27 14.82 -21.45
N ALA A 238 13.38 14.52 -22.76
CA ALA A 238 12.54 15.03 -23.86
C ALA A 238 12.22 16.55 -23.83
N PHE A 239 12.89 17.36 -24.65
CA PHE A 239 12.69 18.81 -24.71
C PHE A 239 11.88 19.23 -25.97
N GLY A 240 10.59 19.60 -25.82
CA GLY A 240 9.77 20.10 -26.93
C GLY A 240 8.24 20.22 -26.67
N ASN A 241 7.53 20.95 -27.55
CA ASN A 241 6.08 21.27 -27.43
C ASN A 241 5.11 20.08 -27.57
N ASN A 242 5.61 18.85 -27.73
CA ASN A 242 4.79 17.68 -27.49
C ASN A 242 4.80 17.39 -25.98
N LYS A 243 3.83 17.98 -25.27
CA LYS A 243 3.30 17.39 -24.04
C LYS A 243 2.72 16.02 -24.38
N GLY A 244 3.58 15.03 -24.49
CA GLY A 244 3.19 13.67 -24.81
C GLY A 244 4.22 12.76 -24.20
N SER A 245 3.93 12.32 -22.96
CA SER A 245 4.53 11.19 -22.25
C SER A 245 6.04 11.03 -22.37
N LEU A 246 6.76 11.08 -21.25
CA LEU A 246 7.97 10.28 -21.07
C LEU A 246 7.74 8.92 -21.74
N ASP A 247 8.46 8.67 -22.84
CA ASP A 247 8.20 7.56 -23.75
C ASP A 247 8.79 6.24 -23.21
N PHE A 248 8.41 5.91 -21.98
CA PHE A 248 8.32 4.53 -21.52
C PHE A 248 6.94 3.92 -21.91
N GLY A 249 6.20 4.59 -22.79
CA GLY A 249 4.74 4.51 -22.88
C GLY A 249 4.14 4.28 -24.27
N LYS A 250 4.95 3.95 -25.29
CA LYS A 250 4.44 3.45 -26.58
C LYS A 250 5.06 2.14 -26.98
N LEU A 251 4.82 1.15 -26.15
CA LEU A 251 4.76 -0.22 -26.57
C LEU A 251 3.45 -0.77 -26.01
N ASP A 252 2.38 -0.66 -26.80
CA ASP A 252 1.27 -1.61 -26.68
C ASP A 252 1.83 -2.97 -27.09
N PHE A 253 2.50 -3.64 -26.14
CA PHE A 253 2.86 -5.03 -26.27
C PHE A 253 1.70 -5.87 -25.74
N VAL A 254 1.43 -6.97 -26.46
CA VAL A 254 0.78 -8.14 -25.89
C VAL A 254 1.66 -8.57 -24.72
N TRP A 255 1.12 -8.52 -23.51
CA TRP A 255 1.87 -8.82 -22.28
C TRP A 255 2.01 -10.33 -22.15
N GLU A 256 3.23 -10.84 -22.09
CA GLU A 256 3.54 -12.28 -22.03
C GLU A 256 3.94 -12.69 -20.60
N GLN A 257 3.93 -13.99 -20.27
CA GLN A 257 4.43 -14.55 -19.00
C GLN A 257 5.78 -13.96 -18.53
N GLU A 258 6.63 -13.62 -19.48
CA GLU A 258 7.96 -13.06 -19.25
C GLU A 258 7.92 -11.71 -18.52
N ASP A 259 6.88 -10.90 -18.71
CA ASP A 259 6.76 -9.61 -18.01
C ASP A 259 6.31 -9.75 -16.56
N LEU A 260 5.43 -10.72 -16.25
CA LEU A 260 5.10 -11.08 -14.88
C LEU A 260 6.33 -11.61 -14.15
N LYS A 261 7.12 -12.46 -14.82
CA LYS A 261 8.37 -13.00 -14.28
C LYS A 261 9.37 -11.88 -13.97
N LYS A 262 9.61 -10.96 -14.91
CA LYS A 262 10.48 -9.79 -14.68
C LYS A 262 10.03 -8.94 -13.51
N LEU A 263 8.72 -8.75 -13.33
CA LEU A 263 8.15 -8.00 -12.22
C LEU A 263 8.37 -8.72 -10.88
N MET A 264 8.15 -10.03 -10.83
CA MET A 264 8.43 -10.85 -9.65
C MET A 264 9.94 -10.85 -9.31
N ASP A 265 10.80 -11.02 -10.31
CA ASP A 265 12.26 -10.96 -10.13
C ASP A 265 12.70 -9.58 -9.62
N LEU A 266 12.06 -8.51 -10.07
CA LEU A 266 12.33 -7.16 -9.58
C LEU A 266 11.92 -7.01 -8.10
N ILE A 267 10.75 -7.52 -7.71
CA ILE A 267 10.29 -7.51 -6.30
C ILE A 267 11.27 -8.30 -5.43
N THR A 268 11.68 -9.50 -5.86
CA THR A 268 12.68 -10.32 -5.16
C THR A 268 14.00 -9.57 -4.98
N LYS A 269 14.49 -8.90 -6.03
CA LYS A 269 15.70 -8.07 -5.95
C LYS A 269 15.58 -6.93 -4.94
N VAL A 270 14.40 -6.32 -4.80
CA VAL A 270 14.18 -5.28 -3.79
C VAL A 270 14.25 -5.88 -2.38
N THR A 271 13.69 -7.07 -2.18
CA THR A 271 13.76 -7.80 -0.90
C THR A 271 15.22 -8.14 -0.53
N GLU A 272 15.98 -8.72 -1.46
CA GLU A 272 17.40 -9.03 -1.27
C GLU A 272 18.21 -7.75 -0.99
N PHE A 273 17.93 -6.69 -1.74
CA PHE A 273 18.58 -5.39 -1.54
C PHE A 273 18.26 -4.79 -0.17
N ASN A 274 17.05 -4.95 0.33
CA ASN A 274 16.68 -4.53 1.68
C ASN A 274 17.50 -5.29 2.74
N GLU A 275 17.61 -6.61 2.63
CA GLU A 275 18.43 -7.41 3.55
C GLU A 275 19.89 -6.98 3.54
N GLU A 276 20.46 -6.73 2.36
CA GLU A 276 21.83 -6.22 2.22
C GLU A 276 22.01 -4.87 2.93
N ILE A 277 21.08 -3.93 2.71
CA ILE A 277 21.13 -2.58 3.29
C ILE A 277 20.97 -2.63 4.82
N GLN A 278 20.07 -3.46 5.33
CA GLN A 278 19.90 -3.65 6.77
C GLN A 278 21.18 -4.18 7.43
N GLN A 279 21.85 -5.15 6.80
CA GLN A 279 23.10 -5.72 7.30
C GLN A 279 24.28 -4.73 7.23
N LYS A 280 24.41 -3.97 6.13
CA LYS A 280 25.60 -3.13 5.88
C LYS A 280 25.50 -1.72 6.45
N LEU A 281 24.32 -1.11 6.42
CA LEU A 281 24.13 0.28 6.85
C LEU A 281 23.51 0.39 8.26
N GLY A 282 23.12 -0.73 8.88
CA GLY A 282 22.43 -0.71 10.18
C GLY A 282 21.10 0.06 10.14
N ILE A 283 20.53 0.24 8.95
CA ILE A 283 19.29 0.96 8.74
C ILE A 283 18.16 -0.06 8.83
N GLU A 284 17.47 -0.12 9.96
CA GLU A 284 16.17 -0.79 10.02
C GLU A 284 15.17 0.03 9.19
N ILE A 285 14.90 -0.46 7.98
CA ILE A 285 13.73 -0.05 7.18
C ILE A 285 12.82 -1.27 7.17
N PRO A 286 11.72 -1.27 7.93
CA PRO A 286 10.81 -2.40 7.90
C PRO A 286 10.19 -2.48 6.49
N PHE A 287 10.39 -3.64 5.85
CA PHE A 287 9.84 -3.98 4.53
C PHE A 287 8.33 -4.27 4.60
N LYS A 288 7.87 -4.60 5.80
CA LYS A 288 6.47 -4.65 6.20
C LYS A 288 6.08 -3.24 6.68
N PRO A 289 4.84 -2.73 6.47
CA PRO A 289 4.35 -1.65 7.34
C PRO A 289 4.70 -2.04 8.77
N GLU A 290 5.21 -1.10 9.56
CA GLU A 290 5.76 -1.35 10.90
C GLU A 290 4.66 -1.95 11.79
N CYS A 291 4.35 -3.24 11.67
CA CYS A 291 3.29 -3.92 12.41
C CYS A 291 3.78 -4.10 13.84
N ALA A 292 2.97 -3.68 14.80
CA ALA A 292 3.29 -3.90 16.21
C ALA A 292 3.37 -5.41 16.50
N SER A 293 4.35 -5.83 17.30
CA SER A 293 4.29 -7.17 17.90
C SER A 293 3.08 -7.29 18.84
N LEU A 294 2.69 -8.51 19.17
CA LEU A 294 1.61 -8.76 20.13
C LEU A 294 1.88 -8.11 21.48
N GLU A 295 3.12 -8.18 21.95
CA GLU A 295 3.59 -7.56 23.21
C GLU A 295 3.54 -6.04 23.14
N GLN A 296 4.05 -5.46 22.05
CA GLN A 296 4.02 -4.01 21.84
C GLN A 296 2.59 -3.48 21.78
N ALA A 297 1.70 -4.14 21.04
CA ALA A 297 0.31 -3.73 20.96
C ALA A 297 -0.41 -3.84 22.31
N ARG A 298 -0.13 -4.89 23.08
CA ARG A 298 -0.64 -5.04 24.45
C ARG A 298 -0.17 -3.91 25.35
N GLU A 299 1.10 -3.55 25.29
CA GLU A 299 1.67 -2.46 26.08
C GLU A 299 1.06 -1.11 25.69
N ILE A 300 0.98 -0.82 24.39
CA ILE A 300 0.43 0.44 23.86
C ILE A 300 -1.05 0.54 24.25
N MET A 301 -1.87 -0.44 23.87
CA MET A 301 -3.32 -0.40 24.05
C MET A 301 -3.75 -0.60 25.50
N ALA A 302 -2.93 -1.27 26.32
CA ALA A 302 -3.17 -1.53 27.74
C ALA A 302 -4.58 -2.09 28.01
N GLU A 303 -5.43 -1.35 28.73
CA GLU A 303 -6.80 -1.76 29.05
C GLU A 303 -7.75 -1.82 27.83
N ASN A 304 -7.36 -1.22 26.71
CA ASN A 304 -8.06 -1.25 25.43
C ASN A 304 -7.60 -2.43 24.55
N PHE A 305 -6.79 -3.36 25.07
CA PHE A 305 -6.34 -4.57 24.37
C PHE A 305 -7.23 -5.77 24.71
N TYR A 306 -7.90 -6.33 23.71
CA TYR A 306 -8.82 -7.47 23.84
C TYR A 306 -8.32 -8.68 23.04
N GLY A 307 -7.28 -9.34 23.58
CA GLY A 307 -6.69 -10.54 22.98
C GLY A 307 -7.22 -11.86 23.56
N SER A 308 -6.51 -12.97 23.28
CA SER A 308 -6.89 -14.35 23.68
C SER A 308 -7.24 -14.53 25.16
N ALA A 309 -6.56 -13.84 26.07
CA ALA A 309 -6.88 -13.88 27.50
C ALA A 309 -8.30 -13.37 27.81
N GLN A 310 -8.76 -12.35 27.10
CA GLN A 310 -10.10 -11.80 27.25
C GLN A 310 -11.15 -12.71 26.61
N ILE A 311 -10.82 -13.36 25.49
CA ILE A 311 -11.65 -14.40 24.86
C ILE A 311 -11.90 -15.55 25.83
N LYS A 312 -10.84 -16.06 26.47
CA LYS A 312 -10.95 -17.11 27.50
C LYS A 312 -11.86 -16.69 28.65
N LYS A 313 -11.76 -15.44 29.10
CA LYS A 313 -12.62 -14.92 30.18
C LYS A 313 -14.09 -14.80 29.75
N ALA A 314 -14.34 -14.33 28.53
CA ALA A 314 -15.67 -14.09 27.97
C ALA A 314 -16.41 -15.37 27.60
N PHE A 315 -15.72 -16.29 26.92
CA PHE A 315 -16.33 -17.44 26.25
C PHE A 315 -15.83 -18.79 26.78
N GLY A 316 -14.74 -18.79 27.56
CA GLY A 316 -14.23 -19.97 28.26
C GLY A 316 -13.48 -20.99 27.43
N PHE A 317 -13.12 -20.67 26.18
CA PHE A 317 -12.23 -21.47 25.35
C PHE A 317 -10.89 -20.75 25.15
N GLU A 318 -9.84 -21.50 24.82
CA GLU A 318 -8.51 -20.96 24.52
C GLU A 318 -8.31 -20.81 23.02
N VAL A 319 -7.63 -19.74 22.61
CA VAL A 319 -7.21 -19.53 21.21
C VAL A 319 -5.75 -19.95 21.09
N PRO A 320 -5.42 -20.96 20.26
CA PRO A 320 -4.05 -21.38 20.03
C PRO A 320 -3.20 -20.22 19.50
N ALA A 321 -1.97 -20.07 20.00
CA ALA A 321 -1.07 -19.00 19.56
C ALA A 321 -0.79 -19.03 18.05
N SER A 322 -0.81 -20.22 17.43
CA SER A 322 -0.66 -20.43 15.98
C SER A 322 -1.83 -19.91 15.15
N GLU A 323 -3.00 -19.67 15.76
CA GLU A 323 -4.20 -19.17 15.09
C GLU A 323 -4.40 -17.66 15.29
N ILE A 324 -3.58 -17.03 16.13
CA ILE A 324 -3.63 -15.58 16.34
C ILE A 324 -2.90 -14.90 15.17
N PRO A 325 -3.59 -14.09 14.34
CA PRO A 325 -2.96 -13.41 13.22
C PRO A 325 -2.02 -12.31 13.71
N ASP A 326 -1.08 -11.92 12.85
CA ASP A 326 -0.26 -10.73 13.04
C ASP A 326 -1.14 -9.48 13.17
N ILE A 327 -0.68 -8.50 13.95
CA ILE A 327 -1.39 -7.24 14.13
C ILE A 327 -1.18 -6.36 12.89
N PRO A 328 -2.25 -5.97 12.18
CA PRO A 328 -2.14 -5.22 10.92
C PRO A 328 -1.92 -3.72 11.12
N TYR A 329 -1.66 -3.27 12.36
CA TYR A 329 -1.50 -1.86 12.71
C TYR A 329 -0.11 -1.60 13.26
N SER A 330 0.37 -0.39 13.00
CA SER A 330 1.64 0.09 13.52
C SER A 330 1.58 0.61 14.95
N PRO A 331 2.71 0.64 15.68
CA PRO A 331 2.78 1.26 16.99
C PRO A 331 2.20 2.68 17.01
N ALA A 332 2.48 3.48 15.98
CA ALA A 332 1.95 4.83 15.85
C ALA A 332 0.42 4.85 15.64
N GLU A 333 -0.12 3.94 14.84
CA GLU A 333 -1.57 3.79 14.66
C GLU A 333 -2.26 3.36 15.95
N LEU A 334 -1.67 2.41 16.68
CA LEU A 334 -2.20 1.96 17.97
C LEU A 334 -2.16 3.07 19.03
N GLN A 335 -1.12 3.91 19.05
CA GLN A 335 -1.07 5.08 19.93
C GLN A 335 -2.17 6.09 19.59
N ARG A 336 -2.39 6.38 18.30
CA ARG A 336 -3.50 7.23 17.85
C ARG A 336 -4.85 6.62 18.21
N ALA A 337 -5.03 5.33 17.99
CA ALA A 337 -6.24 4.59 18.30
C ALA A 337 -6.58 4.67 19.79
N LYS A 338 -5.60 4.44 20.66
CA LYS A 338 -5.77 4.62 22.11
C LYS A 338 -6.17 6.04 22.48
N ALA A 339 -5.56 7.06 21.88
CA ALA A 339 -5.91 8.46 22.12
C ALA A 339 -7.35 8.80 21.70
N LEU A 340 -7.89 8.10 20.71
CA LEU A 340 -9.28 8.19 20.26
C LEU A 340 -10.26 7.35 21.10
N GLY A 341 -9.75 6.62 22.11
CA GLY A 341 -10.57 5.70 22.91
C GLY A 341 -10.99 4.45 22.15
N GLU A 342 -10.29 4.10 21.06
CA GLU A 342 -10.52 2.85 20.34
C GLU A 342 -9.98 1.66 21.11
N ARG A 343 -10.56 0.49 20.81
CA ARG A 343 -10.18 -0.81 21.35
C ARG A 343 -9.60 -1.67 20.24
N LEU A 344 -8.50 -2.35 20.53
CA LEU A 344 -7.93 -3.37 19.65
C LEU A 344 -8.51 -4.73 20.05
N VAL A 345 -9.31 -5.32 19.15
CA VAL A 345 -10.07 -6.54 19.42
C VAL A 345 -9.62 -7.66 18.50
N LEU A 346 -9.25 -8.80 19.10
CA LEU A 346 -9.08 -10.06 18.38
C LEU A 346 -10.43 -10.74 18.23
N ARG A 347 -10.89 -10.88 17.00
CA ARG A 347 -12.01 -11.74 16.64
C ARG A 347 -11.47 -13.07 16.12
N VAL A 348 -12.19 -14.15 16.41
CA VAL A 348 -11.85 -15.50 15.95
C VAL A 348 -13.05 -16.13 15.28
N SER A 349 -12.82 -16.88 14.20
CA SER A 349 -13.88 -17.51 13.41
C SER A 349 -14.47 -18.74 14.08
N THR A 350 -13.72 -19.42 14.94
CA THR A 350 -14.09 -20.72 15.52
C THR A 350 -13.75 -20.80 17.01
N ASP A 351 -14.46 -21.67 17.74
CA ASP A 351 -14.09 -22.08 19.10
C ASP A 351 -13.04 -23.20 19.12
N ASP A 352 -12.67 -23.68 20.30
CA ASP A 352 -11.70 -24.78 20.50
C ASP A 352 -12.18 -26.15 20.00
N SER A 353 -13.47 -26.27 19.64
CA SER A 353 -14.06 -27.44 19.00
C SER A 353 -14.11 -27.33 17.47
N GLY A 354 -13.63 -26.22 16.91
CA GLY A 354 -13.67 -25.93 15.48
C GLY A 354 -15.05 -25.50 14.97
N GLN A 355 -16.00 -25.18 15.87
CA GLN A 355 -17.32 -24.70 15.47
C GLN A 355 -17.28 -23.20 15.17
N TYR A 356 -17.88 -22.80 14.05
CA TYR A 356 -17.92 -21.39 13.66
C TYR A 356 -18.71 -20.52 14.65
N LEU A 357 -18.15 -19.36 14.97
CA LEU A 357 -18.78 -18.35 15.82
C LEU A 357 -19.81 -17.55 15.03
N THR A 358 -21.04 -18.03 15.09
CA THR A 358 -22.26 -17.32 14.71
C THR A 358 -22.81 -16.54 15.90
N MET A 359 -23.73 -15.61 15.65
CA MET A 359 -24.48 -14.93 16.71
C MET A 359 -25.08 -15.90 17.73
N LYS A 360 -25.73 -16.98 17.27
CA LYS A 360 -26.26 -18.04 18.14
C LYS A 360 -25.17 -18.65 19.02
N LYS A 361 -24.06 -19.06 18.42
CA LYS A 361 -22.97 -19.73 19.14
C LYS A 361 -22.29 -18.81 20.16
N ILE A 362 -22.12 -17.52 19.82
CA ILE A 362 -21.58 -16.50 20.71
C ILE A 362 -22.47 -16.36 21.95
N ILE A 363 -23.80 -16.31 21.78
CA ILE A 363 -24.76 -16.24 22.89
C ILE A 363 -24.66 -17.50 23.76
N GLU A 364 -24.63 -18.70 23.17
CA GLU A 364 -24.52 -19.98 23.88
C GLU A 364 -23.24 -20.06 24.74
N LEU A 365 -22.11 -19.59 24.20
CA LEU A 365 -20.84 -19.57 24.92
C LEU A 365 -20.80 -18.50 26.03
N ALA A 366 -21.39 -17.34 25.78
CA ALA A 366 -21.34 -16.21 26.71
C ALA A 366 -22.33 -16.34 27.87
N GLN A 367 -23.55 -16.85 27.63
CA GLN A 367 -24.64 -16.85 28.60
C GLN A 367 -24.30 -17.49 29.96
N PRO A 368 -23.59 -18.64 30.04
CA PRO A 368 -23.23 -19.25 31.32
C PRO A 368 -22.19 -18.45 32.13
N ARG A 369 -21.58 -17.42 31.53
CA ARG A 369 -20.45 -16.65 32.09
C ARG A 369 -20.84 -15.21 32.44
N LEU A 370 -22.09 -14.84 32.17
CA LEU A 370 -22.68 -13.60 32.65
C LEU A 370 -23.02 -13.74 34.14
N ILE A 371 -23.12 -12.60 34.83
CA ILE A 371 -23.59 -12.57 36.22
C ILE A 371 -25.07 -12.97 36.22
N ASP A 372 -25.54 -13.67 37.27
CA ASP A 372 -26.88 -14.28 37.38
C ASP A 372 -28.06 -13.35 36.99
N ASP A 373 -27.89 -12.03 37.09
CA ASP A 373 -28.91 -11.03 36.76
C ASP A 373 -28.89 -10.53 35.29
N TYR A 374 -27.99 -11.02 34.42
CA TYR A 374 -27.91 -10.61 33.02
C TYR A 374 -28.16 -11.75 32.04
N LYS A 375 -29.08 -11.52 31.12
CA LYS A 375 -29.41 -12.42 30.02
C LYS A 375 -28.96 -11.82 28.69
N LEU A 376 -28.40 -12.66 27.83
CA LEU A 376 -28.26 -12.41 26.39
C LEU A 376 -29.45 -12.97 25.61
N GLN A 377 -30.59 -13.10 26.27
CA GLN A 377 -31.82 -13.53 25.62
C GLN A 377 -32.24 -12.47 24.60
N LEU A 378 -32.46 -12.91 23.37
CA LEU A 378 -33.06 -12.06 22.34
C LEU A 378 -34.54 -11.85 22.65
N TYR A 379 -35.00 -10.60 22.62
CA TYR A 379 -36.43 -10.36 22.50
C TYR A 379 -36.93 -10.98 21.18
N ASN A 380 -38.05 -11.70 21.21
CA ASN A 380 -38.62 -12.40 20.04
C ASN A 380 -37.67 -13.39 19.34
N VAL A 381 -36.94 -14.21 20.11
CA VAL A 381 -35.98 -15.23 19.58
C VAL A 381 -36.50 -15.98 18.35
N ASP A 382 -37.75 -16.43 18.36
CA ASP A 382 -38.35 -17.23 17.27
C ASP A 382 -38.35 -16.52 15.92
N ARG A 383 -38.44 -15.17 15.90
CA ARG A 383 -38.41 -14.38 14.65
C ARG A 383 -37.01 -14.32 14.05
N HIS A 384 -35.97 -14.37 14.87
CA HIS A 384 -34.58 -14.23 14.42
C HIS A 384 -33.92 -15.58 14.12
N GLN A 385 -34.47 -16.68 14.61
CA GLN A 385 -33.89 -18.01 14.40
C GLN A 385 -33.76 -18.38 12.94
N MET A 386 -34.58 -17.86 12.03
CA MET A 386 -34.53 -18.17 10.59
C MET A 386 -33.70 -17.18 9.77
N GLU A 387 -33.14 -16.14 10.41
CA GLU A 387 -32.39 -15.10 9.70
C GLU A 387 -30.93 -15.52 9.45
N ASP A 388 -30.41 -15.20 8.26
CA ASP A 388 -29.04 -15.54 7.87
C ASP A 388 -28.01 -14.88 8.80
N PHE A 389 -28.27 -13.64 9.23
CA PHE A 389 -27.39 -12.96 10.18
C PHE A 389 -27.30 -13.67 11.56
N TYR A 390 -28.28 -14.52 11.90
CA TYR A 390 -28.28 -15.28 13.15
C TYR A 390 -27.56 -16.63 13.01
N GLN A 391 -27.70 -17.29 11.85
CA GLN A 391 -27.21 -18.66 11.64
C GLN A 391 -25.92 -18.78 10.82
N THR A 392 -25.68 -17.90 9.85
CA THR A 392 -24.66 -18.10 8.80
C THR A 392 -23.69 -16.93 8.67
N ASN A 393 -23.93 -15.81 9.36
CA ASN A 393 -22.93 -14.75 9.48
C ASN A 393 -21.85 -15.10 10.52
N PHE A 394 -20.73 -15.62 10.01
CA PHE A 394 -19.58 -16.02 10.81
C PHE A 394 -18.63 -14.86 11.07
N LEU A 395 -18.02 -14.83 12.26
CA LEU A 395 -16.86 -13.98 12.51
C LEU A 395 -15.67 -14.39 11.64
N LYS A 396 -14.85 -13.41 11.28
CA LYS A 396 -13.53 -13.63 10.70
C LYS A 396 -12.46 -13.61 11.79
N THR A 397 -11.41 -14.41 11.62
CA THR A 397 -10.23 -14.33 12.48
C THR A 397 -9.37 -13.15 12.06
N GLU A 398 -9.44 -12.06 12.81
CA GLU A 398 -8.76 -10.81 12.49
C GLU A 398 -8.61 -9.90 13.72
N TRP A 399 -7.70 -8.93 13.62
CA TRP A 399 -7.63 -7.80 14.54
C TRP A 399 -8.44 -6.63 13.98
N ARG A 400 -9.22 -5.96 14.83
CA ARG A 400 -9.96 -4.74 14.49
C ARG A 400 -9.76 -3.65 15.52
N LEU A 401 -9.66 -2.41 15.05
CA LEU A 401 -9.81 -1.23 15.90
C LEU A 401 -11.27 -0.81 15.90
N ILE A 402 -11.84 -0.67 17.11
CA ILE A 402 -13.26 -0.41 17.31
C ILE A 402 -13.42 0.85 18.15
N SER A 403 -14.20 1.80 17.65
CA SER A 403 -14.51 3.03 18.37
C SER A 403 -15.19 2.75 19.72
N GLY A 404 -14.78 3.47 20.75
CA GLY A 404 -15.42 3.42 22.09
C GLY A 404 -16.75 4.16 22.17
N SER A 405 -17.13 4.91 21.13
CA SER A 405 -18.36 5.70 21.05
C SER A 405 -18.93 5.67 19.63
N PHE A 406 -20.15 6.18 19.44
CA PHE A 406 -20.70 6.40 18.11
C PHE A 406 -19.91 7.47 17.37
N VAL A 407 -19.87 7.36 16.04
CA VAL A 407 -19.40 8.43 15.17
C VAL A 407 -20.19 9.70 15.51
N ALA A 408 -19.47 10.81 15.70
CA ALA A 408 -20.06 12.06 16.17
C ALA A 408 -21.20 12.52 15.25
N GLY A 409 -22.36 12.80 15.85
CA GLY A 409 -23.55 13.24 15.12
C GLY A 409 -24.27 12.13 14.33
N SER A 410 -23.86 10.87 14.45
CA SER A 410 -24.54 9.77 13.73
C SER A 410 -25.88 9.38 14.33
N THR A 411 -26.12 9.68 15.61
CA THR A 411 -27.45 9.48 16.18
C THR A 411 -28.45 10.49 15.60
N ASN A 412 -29.73 10.13 15.55
CA ASN A 412 -30.77 10.97 14.94
C ASN A 412 -30.53 11.22 13.44
N GLN A 413 -29.95 10.25 12.75
CA GLN A 413 -29.68 10.28 11.31
C GLN A 413 -30.12 8.98 10.68
N ASN A 414 -30.63 9.05 9.45
CA ASN A 414 -30.98 7.87 8.67
C ASN A 414 -29.74 7.13 8.13
N TYR A 415 -29.90 5.92 7.57
CA TYR A 415 -28.75 5.01 7.37
C TYR A 415 -27.75 5.57 6.38
N LEU A 416 -28.28 6.20 5.34
CA LEU A 416 -27.52 6.88 4.31
C LEU A 416 -26.69 8.03 4.89
N HIS A 417 -27.25 8.82 5.81
CA HIS A 417 -26.54 9.91 6.47
C HIS A 417 -25.51 9.41 7.47
N GLN A 418 -25.80 8.35 8.22
CA GLN A 418 -24.80 7.70 9.04
C GLN A 418 -23.65 7.14 8.20
N THR A 419 -23.93 6.62 7.01
CA THR A 419 -22.90 6.15 6.06
C THR A 419 -22.01 7.30 5.59
N ARG A 420 -22.59 8.47 5.29
CA ARG A 420 -21.83 9.68 4.99
C ARG A 420 -20.93 10.09 6.16
N LEU A 421 -21.47 10.11 7.38
CA LEU A 421 -20.71 10.49 8.58
C LEU A 421 -19.59 9.48 8.90
N LEU A 422 -19.84 8.19 8.69
CA LEU A 422 -18.82 7.13 8.82
C LEU A 422 -17.68 7.34 7.81
N ARG A 423 -18.01 7.62 6.54
CA ARG A 423 -17.02 7.97 5.51
C ARG A 423 -16.19 9.18 5.92
N ASP A 424 -16.84 10.27 6.33
CA ASP A 424 -16.16 11.52 6.69
C ASP A 424 -15.27 11.34 7.92
N HIS A 425 -15.73 10.55 8.89
CA HIS A 425 -14.94 10.16 10.06
C HIS A 425 -13.68 9.39 9.69
N LEU A 426 -13.80 8.34 8.86
CA LEU A 426 -12.66 7.54 8.41
C LEU A 426 -11.68 8.31 7.53
N LYS A 427 -12.20 9.23 6.71
CA LYS A 427 -11.39 10.15 5.91
C LYS A 427 -10.58 11.10 6.80
N ALA A 428 -11.18 11.63 7.87
CA ALA A 428 -10.47 12.49 8.83
C ALA A 428 -9.36 11.74 9.59
N LEU A 429 -9.48 10.41 9.71
CA LEU A 429 -8.48 9.54 10.32
C LEU A 429 -7.39 9.03 9.36
N ASP A 430 -7.43 9.46 8.08
CA ASP A 430 -6.55 8.96 7.01
C ASP A 430 -6.62 7.43 6.85
N PHE A 431 -7.81 6.85 7.08
CA PHE A 431 -8.04 5.39 7.01
C PHE A 431 -8.95 4.99 5.84
N LEU A 432 -9.49 5.95 5.10
CA LEU A 432 -10.39 5.70 3.98
C LEU A 432 -9.60 5.44 2.69
N SER A 433 -9.83 4.32 2.02
CA SER A 433 -9.23 4.10 0.70
C SER A 433 -9.87 4.98 -0.37
N LYS A 434 -9.13 5.29 -1.43
CA LYS A 434 -9.66 6.05 -2.59
C LYS A 434 -10.86 5.37 -3.24
N LYS A 435 -10.92 4.04 -3.18
CA LYS A 435 -12.03 3.26 -3.75
C LYS A 435 -13.28 3.41 -2.90
N GLU A 436 -13.17 3.30 -1.58
CA GLU A 436 -14.30 3.55 -0.65
C GLU A 436 -14.78 4.99 -0.72
N GLU A 437 -13.86 5.95 -0.83
CA GLU A 437 -14.21 7.36 -1.01
C GLU A 437 -14.98 7.59 -2.31
N SER A 438 -14.53 6.99 -3.42
CA SER A 438 -15.20 7.13 -4.71
C SER A 438 -16.53 6.40 -4.79
N ASP A 439 -16.66 5.24 -4.12
CA ASP A 439 -17.89 4.44 -4.09
C ASP A 439 -18.98 5.07 -3.20
N CYS A 440 -18.55 5.89 -2.22
CA CYS A 440 -19.42 6.57 -1.28
C CYS A 440 -19.37 8.10 -1.45
N SER A 441 -19.22 8.63 -2.67
CA SER A 441 -19.19 10.09 -2.87
C SER A 441 -20.54 10.75 -2.51
N ASP A 442 -20.54 12.07 -2.22
CA ASP A 442 -21.78 12.80 -1.94
C ASP A 442 -22.76 12.71 -3.13
N GLU A 443 -22.27 12.70 -4.37
CA GLU A 443 -23.09 12.52 -5.56
C GLU A 443 -23.77 11.15 -5.60
N ILE A 444 -23.05 10.09 -5.26
CA ILE A 444 -23.61 8.72 -5.22
C ILE A 444 -24.66 8.61 -4.12
N LEU A 445 -24.35 9.11 -2.91
CA LEU A 445 -25.30 9.08 -1.80
C LEU A 445 -26.55 9.91 -2.10
N GLN A 446 -26.39 11.10 -2.70
CA GLN A 446 -27.52 11.92 -3.12
C GLN A 446 -28.38 11.20 -4.18
N GLN A 447 -27.76 10.57 -5.17
CA GLN A 447 -28.49 9.77 -6.18
C GLN A 447 -29.26 8.61 -5.55
N LEU A 448 -28.71 7.93 -4.55
CA LEU A 448 -29.40 6.88 -3.81
C LEU A 448 -30.59 7.46 -3.02
N SER A 449 -30.41 8.59 -2.34
CA SER A 449 -31.49 9.30 -1.64
C SER A 449 -32.65 9.66 -2.57
N GLU A 450 -32.32 10.24 -3.73
CA GLU A 450 -33.29 10.60 -4.75
C GLU A 450 -33.99 9.37 -5.34
N GLN A 451 -33.26 8.28 -5.62
CA GLN A 451 -33.84 7.01 -6.08
C GLN A 451 -34.83 6.42 -5.07
N MET A 452 -34.57 6.61 -3.78
CA MET A 452 -35.46 6.20 -2.70
C MET A 452 -36.69 7.11 -2.53
N GLY A 453 -36.68 8.33 -3.07
CA GLY A 453 -37.76 9.30 -2.83
C GLY A 453 -37.65 10.04 -1.50
N VAL A 454 -36.43 10.15 -0.97
CA VAL A 454 -36.10 10.87 0.27
C VAL A 454 -35.39 12.18 -0.10
N ASP A 455 -35.73 13.28 0.58
CA ASP A 455 -35.00 14.54 0.47
C ASP A 455 -33.63 14.41 1.14
N TRP A 456 -32.57 14.62 0.36
CA TRP A 456 -31.20 14.49 0.83
C TRP A 456 -30.89 15.37 2.05
N ASN A 457 -31.38 16.61 2.11
CA ASN A 457 -31.01 17.51 3.19
C ASN A 457 -31.90 17.35 4.42
N LYS A 458 -33.19 17.03 4.21
CA LYS A 458 -34.19 16.94 5.28
C LYS A 458 -34.35 15.54 5.86
N GLN A 459 -33.92 14.50 5.14
CA GLN A 459 -34.13 13.09 5.53
C GLN A 459 -35.61 12.71 5.67
N GLU A 460 -36.46 13.39 4.89
CA GLU A 460 -37.90 13.17 4.88
C GLU A 460 -38.30 12.51 3.57
N ILE A 461 -39.27 11.60 3.65
CA ILE A 461 -39.87 11.00 2.46
C ILE A 461 -40.69 12.08 1.75
N ILE A 462 -40.28 12.44 0.53
CA ILE A 462 -40.95 13.45 -0.31
C ILE A 462 -41.75 12.84 -1.46
N ASP A 463 -41.48 11.57 -1.79
CA ASP A 463 -42.24 10.80 -2.78
C ASP A 463 -42.58 9.42 -2.19
N GLN A 464 -43.76 9.32 -1.58
CA GLN A 464 -44.23 8.09 -0.93
C GLN A 464 -44.37 6.92 -1.91
N ASN A 465 -44.75 7.18 -3.17
CA ASN A 465 -44.92 6.13 -4.17
C ASN A 465 -43.56 5.56 -4.57
N LYS A 466 -42.59 6.44 -4.80
CA LYS A 466 -41.21 6.06 -5.10
C LYS A 466 -40.55 5.33 -3.93
N TYR A 467 -40.75 5.82 -2.70
CA TYR A 467 -40.27 5.17 -1.49
C TYR A 467 -40.82 3.76 -1.37
N THR A 468 -42.14 3.59 -1.43
CA THR A 468 -42.80 2.28 -1.31
C THR A 468 -42.32 1.29 -2.38
N ALA A 469 -42.03 1.77 -3.60
CA ALA A 469 -41.56 0.93 -4.70
C ALA A 469 -40.08 0.54 -4.58
N ASN A 470 -39.21 1.43 -4.09
CA ASN A 470 -37.77 1.31 -4.28
C ASN A 470 -36.96 1.08 -3.00
N TRP A 471 -37.53 1.32 -1.81
CA TRP A 471 -36.74 1.36 -0.56
C TRP A 471 -35.90 0.11 -0.35
N ARG A 472 -36.42 -1.10 -0.63
CA ARG A 472 -35.66 -2.36 -0.48
C ARG A 472 -34.43 -2.43 -1.38
N GLU A 473 -34.59 -2.13 -2.67
CA GLU A 473 -33.49 -2.22 -3.63
C GLU A 473 -32.42 -1.16 -3.32
N VAL A 474 -32.85 0.06 -3.01
CA VAL A 474 -31.91 1.14 -2.69
C VAL A 474 -31.21 0.87 -1.37
N THR A 475 -31.90 0.36 -0.35
CA THR A 475 -31.28 -0.04 0.93
C THR A 475 -30.19 -1.08 0.71
N ARG A 476 -30.45 -2.10 -0.12
CA ARG A 476 -29.44 -3.08 -0.52
C ARG A 476 -28.21 -2.41 -1.17
N LYS A 477 -28.42 -1.49 -2.10
CA LYS A 477 -27.30 -0.73 -2.73
C LYS A 477 -26.50 0.07 -1.70
N ILE A 478 -27.16 0.69 -0.72
CA ILE A 478 -26.48 1.46 0.34
C ILE A 478 -25.66 0.51 1.22
N VAL A 479 -26.23 -0.62 1.66
CA VAL A 479 -25.51 -1.62 2.46
C VAL A 479 -24.31 -2.19 1.70
N GLU A 480 -24.44 -2.44 0.39
CA GLU A 480 -23.37 -2.97 -0.48
C GLU A 480 -22.21 -2.00 -0.73
N LEU A 481 -22.35 -0.71 -0.37
CA LEU A 481 -21.24 0.24 -0.45
C LEU A 481 -20.04 -0.28 0.36
N LEU A 482 -18.84 -0.16 -0.20
CA LEU A 482 -17.62 -0.69 0.40
C LEU A 482 -17.41 -0.18 1.83
N ILE A 483 -17.75 1.09 2.07
CA ILE A 483 -17.66 1.72 3.38
C ILE A 483 -18.47 0.98 4.45
N ASN A 484 -19.67 0.51 4.10
CA ASN A 484 -20.55 -0.18 5.04
C ASN A 484 -20.11 -1.63 5.21
N GLN A 485 -19.68 -2.29 4.13
CA GLN A 485 -19.17 -3.66 4.19
C GLN A 485 -17.87 -3.79 4.99
N ASN A 486 -17.00 -2.78 4.96
CA ASN A 486 -15.70 -2.83 5.62
C ASN A 486 -15.70 -2.22 7.03
N HIS A 487 -16.57 -1.23 7.29
CA HIS A 487 -16.46 -0.40 8.50
C HIS A 487 -17.72 -0.33 9.36
N ARG A 488 -18.82 -0.96 8.97
CA ARG A 488 -19.93 -1.25 9.89
C ARG A 488 -19.83 -2.68 10.38
N ARG A 489 -20.25 -2.88 11.61
CA ARG A 489 -20.22 -4.19 12.24
C ARG A 489 -21.41 -5.05 11.85
N THR A 490 -21.24 -6.35 11.85
CA THR A 490 -22.35 -7.30 11.77
C THR A 490 -22.99 -7.52 13.15
N PRO A 491 -24.20 -8.13 13.23
CA PRO A 491 -24.79 -8.49 14.53
C PRO A 491 -23.90 -9.39 15.38
N SER A 492 -23.26 -10.39 14.77
CA SER A 492 -22.31 -11.30 15.45
C SER A 492 -21.14 -10.53 16.06
N GLU A 493 -20.58 -9.59 15.29
CA GLU A 493 -19.46 -8.75 15.75
C GLU A 493 -19.84 -7.87 16.93
N ILE A 494 -21.00 -7.22 16.90
CA ILE A 494 -21.44 -6.32 17.97
C ILE A 494 -21.62 -7.08 19.29
N ILE A 495 -22.24 -8.27 19.26
CA ILE A 495 -22.41 -9.10 20.46
C ILE A 495 -21.05 -9.57 20.96
N TYR A 496 -20.20 -10.06 20.07
CA TYR A 496 -18.88 -10.54 20.44
C TYR A 496 -18.06 -9.45 21.15
N ASP A 497 -17.99 -8.26 20.54
CA ASP A 497 -17.27 -7.11 21.08
C ASP A 497 -17.87 -6.66 22.43
N TRP A 498 -19.19 -6.66 22.55
CA TRP A 498 -19.88 -6.30 23.79
C TRP A 498 -19.61 -7.30 24.91
N VAL A 499 -19.67 -8.61 24.65
CA VAL A 499 -19.38 -9.65 25.66
C VAL A 499 -17.93 -9.54 26.15
N LEU A 500 -16.99 -9.29 25.24
CA LEU A 500 -15.59 -9.05 25.60
C LEU A 500 -15.43 -7.84 26.53
N GLU A 501 -16.13 -6.74 26.25
CA GLU A 501 -16.16 -5.54 27.09
C GLU A 501 -16.79 -5.80 28.45
N PHE A 502 -18.02 -6.32 28.45
CA PHE A 502 -18.80 -6.58 29.65
C PHE A 502 -18.06 -7.57 30.58
N SER A 503 -17.46 -8.62 30.04
CA SER A 503 -16.68 -9.57 30.85
C SER A 503 -15.45 -8.93 31.51
N ARG A 504 -14.91 -7.86 30.94
CA ARG A 504 -13.81 -7.07 31.51
C ARG A 504 -14.30 -6.08 32.56
N THR A 505 -15.26 -5.21 32.20
CA THR A 505 -15.64 -4.02 32.98
C THR A 505 -16.82 -4.24 33.92
N LYS A 506 -17.67 -5.22 33.62
CA LYS A 506 -19.02 -5.39 34.20
C LYS A 506 -19.94 -4.18 33.98
N ASP A 507 -19.61 -3.33 33.00
CA ASP A 507 -20.41 -2.20 32.55
C ASP A 507 -21.08 -2.55 31.21
N ILE A 508 -22.38 -2.21 31.10
CA ILE A 508 -23.16 -2.36 29.88
C ILE A 508 -22.66 -1.38 28.80
N GLY A 509 -22.09 -0.25 29.22
CA GLY A 509 -21.47 0.73 28.34
C GLY A 509 -22.44 1.36 27.33
N LEU A 510 -21.96 1.53 26.09
CA LEU A 510 -22.63 2.27 25.02
C LEU A 510 -24.05 1.77 24.73
N PHE A 511 -24.33 0.47 24.89
CA PHE A 511 -25.56 -0.15 24.39
C PHE A 511 -26.69 -0.32 25.42
N LYS A 512 -26.59 0.32 26.58
CA LYS A 512 -27.65 0.21 27.62
C LYS A 512 -29.03 0.68 27.13
N LYS A 513 -29.06 1.73 26.30
CA LYS A 513 -30.30 2.30 25.73
C LYS A 513 -30.15 2.71 24.27
N ASN A 514 -29.01 2.36 23.68
CA ASN A 514 -28.67 2.72 22.31
C ASN A 514 -28.50 1.47 21.47
N PHE A 515 -28.47 1.68 20.16
CA PHE A 515 -28.36 0.66 19.14
C PHE A 515 -27.30 1.04 18.10
N ASP A 516 -26.66 0.03 17.53
CA ASP A 516 -25.74 0.19 16.39
C ASP A 516 -26.37 -0.40 15.14
N TRP A 517 -26.32 0.37 14.05
CA TRP A 517 -26.79 -0.08 12.76
C TRP A 517 -25.74 -0.93 12.06
N THR A 518 -26.15 -2.14 11.68
CA THR A 518 -25.24 -3.14 11.15
C THR A 518 -25.04 -3.01 9.64
N SER A 519 -24.12 -3.80 9.10
CA SER A 519 -23.95 -4.02 7.66
C SER A 519 -24.90 -5.10 7.10
N CYS A 520 -25.91 -5.54 7.86
CA CYS A 520 -26.80 -6.63 7.49
C CYS A 520 -28.23 -6.17 7.19
N LEU A 521 -28.88 -6.92 6.30
CA LEU A 521 -30.31 -6.84 6.04
C LEU A 521 -31.02 -8.06 6.63
N SER A 522 -32.27 -7.89 7.04
CA SER A 522 -33.17 -9.00 7.28
C SER A 522 -33.58 -9.66 5.95
N SER A 523 -34.14 -10.87 6.04
CA SER A 523 -34.76 -11.59 4.93
C SER A 523 -35.83 -10.77 4.19
N SER A 524 -36.48 -9.82 4.87
CA SER A 524 -37.47 -8.89 4.34
C SER A 524 -36.91 -7.58 3.78
N GLY A 525 -35.60 -7.38 3.86
CA GLY A 525 -34.86 -6.23 3.32
C GLY A 525 -34.72 -5.03 4.27
N HIS A 526 -35.13 -5.15 5.54
CA HIS A 526 -34.96 -4.09 6.53
C HIS A 526 -33.53 -4.06 7.07
N LEU A 527 -33.07 -2.88 7.49
CA LEU A 527 -31.76 -2.70 8.12
C LEU A 527 -31.77 -3.27 9.52
N VAL A 528 -30.81 -4.13 9.83
CA VAL A 528 -30.70 -4.74 11.15
C VAL A 528 -29.94 -3.81 12.08
N TYR A 529 -30.51 -3.56 13.25
CA TYR A 529 -29.83 -2.89 14.37
C TYR A 529 -29.84 -3.77 15.61
N ILE A 530 -28.86 -3.55 16.49
CA ILE A 530 -28.70 -4.31 17.72
C ILE A 530 -28.28 -3.41 18.88
N GLY A 531 -28.81 -3.67 20.06
CA GLY A 531 -28.58 -2.83 21.23
C GLY A 531 -29.51 -3.14 22.39
N CYS A 532 -29.71 -2.15 23.25
CA CYS A 532 -30.52 -2.24 24.47
C CYS A 532 -30.14 -3.47 25.32
N PHE A 533 -28.85 -3.65 25.60
CA PHE A 533 -28.39 -4.71 26.47
C PHE A 533 -28.76 -4.34 27.90
N VAL A 534 -29.67 -5.09 28.50
CA VAL A 534 -30.17 -4.89 29.87
C VAL A 534 -30.19 -6.23 30.60
N SER A 535 -30.56 -6.23 31.88
CA SER A 535 -30.66 -7.46 32.69
C SER A 535 -31.53 -8.53 32.04
N ASP A 536 -32.61 -8.10 31.38
CA ASP A 536 -33.62 -9.01 30.81
C ASP A 536 -33.27 -9.53 29.41
N GLY A 537 -32.25 -8.99 28.74
CA GLY A 537 -31.94 -9.38 27.37
C GLY A 537 -31.27 -8.29 26.53
N MET A 538 -31.26 -8.56 25.22
CA MET A 538 -30.87 -7.60 24.19
C MET A 538 -31.92 -7.57 23.08
N SER A 539 -31.97 -6.46 22.35
CA SER A 539 -32.89 -6.26 21.23
C SER A 539 -32.15 -6.31 19.90
N VAL A 540 -32.71 -7.07 18.96
CA VAL A 540 -32.35 -7.07 17.54
C VAL A 540 -33.63 -6.87 16.78
N ASP A 541 -33.66 -5.92 15.85
CA ASP A 541 -34.84 -5.68 15.03
C ASP A 541 -34.45 -5.12 13.66
N GLY A 542 -35.43 -5.11 12.76
CA GLY A 542 -35.36 -4.47 11.46
C GLY A 542 -35.98 -3.08 11.50
N SER A 543 -35.37 -2.14 10.80
CA SER A 543 -35.89 -0.78 10.64
C SER A 543 -35.79 -0.34 9.18
N ASP A 544 -36.66 0.60 8.80
CA ASP A 544 -36.67 1.20 7.48
C ASP A 544 -35.45 2.13 7.30
N PRO A 545 -34.93 2.26 6.08
CA PRO A 545 -33.73 3.08 5.81
C PRO A 545 -33.87 4.56 6.15
N ASN A 546 -35.12 5.07 6.25
CA ASN A 546 -35.39 6.46 6.59
C ASN A 546 -35.63 6.69 8.09
N ASP A 547 -35.68 5.65 8.91
CA ASP A 547 -35.79 5.82 10.36
C ASP A 547 -34.57 6.58 10.89
N SER A 548 -34.79 7.46 11.86
CA SER A 548 -33.77 8.39 12.35
C SER A 548 -33.86 8.54 13.87
N ASP A 549 -34.10 7.43 14.57
CA ASP A 549 -34.25 7.43 16.01
C ASP A 549 -33.00 7.97 16.73
N ASN A 550 -33.24 8.70 17.81
CA ASN A 550 -32.19 9.43 18.53
C ASN A 550 -31.19 8.54 19.29
N ASN A 551 -31.48 7.24 19.39
CA ASN A 551 -30.68 6.26 20.11
C ASN A 551 -30.04 5.21 19.18
N ILE A 552 -30.19 5.33 17.85
CA ILE A 552 -29.52 4.48 16.87
C ILE A 552 -28.38 5.27 16.24
N GLY A 553 -27.16 4.76 16.30
CA GLY A 553 -25.97 5.37 15.70
C GLY A 553 -25.11 4.36 14.96
N VAL A 554 -23.90 4.77 14.58
CA VAL A 554 -22.89 3.88 13.99
C VAL A 554 -21.61 3.89 14.80
N VAL A 555 -21.12 2.72 15.16
CA VAL A 555 -19.76 2.55 15.70
C VAL A 555 -18.82 2.20 14.55
N SER A 556 -17.77 2.99 14.38
CA SER A 556 -16.76 2.72 13.37
C SER A 556 -15.88 1.55 13.79
N GLN A 557 -15.63 0.65 12.84
CA GLN A 557 -14.54 -0.31 12.90
C GLN A 557 -13.57 -0.10 11.74
N ARG A 558 -12.31 -0.45 11.94
CA ARG A 558 -11.27 -0.34 10.92
C ARG A 558 -10.24 -1.45 11.03
#